data_AF-G3B3I4-F1
#
_entry.id   AF-G3B3I4-F1
#
_cell.length_a   1.000
_cell.length_b   1.000
_cell.length_c   1.000
_cell.angle_alpha   90.00
_cell.angle_beta   90.00
_cell.angle_gamma   90.00
#
_symmetry.space_group_name_H-M   'P 1'
#
loop_
_entity.id
_entity.type
_entity.pdbx_description
1 polymer ?
#
loop_
_entity_poly.entity_id
_entity_poly.type
_entity_poly.pdbx_seq_one_letter_code
_entity_poly.pdbx_strand_id
1 'polypeptide(L)'
;MNSLKSAYDSLHKEEGVEEKTLEKINSDTNLKYRDVAGAKPTKAILAPNWVYGTTSPRRPTSSVGSGLLLASNGHIAVPSPEVIQNYLYPISPTLQQKILKYRTNLSQLMTSSLDSSTADRPLLVLVGPSAIKNSNQIKACSQWIGTLLGKRFQYTPTQCASEVQQIFNSTYKPANLMLSMRANLSQYTTPYAEFDQIQSFAGSVSTFEVSHGMPYCRALLDDLCEICPIVGDISDTLTPQYLSDLFCYGLVSSTLIESQLHRELVSGVSFPVGFSTSDSNLSFDKLMYKHKLQSGLDAMFASTQPHQFLSVTKLGTATVVGTTGNDETFILVEVNTDLTLEDVQECIDKVYSDKPLRLHYPRIMLDVGKLSADDYDHKLDVVATLLSSSSYYKSTILGVVVDSGDDYVPTSYKSDLTQTGFAAASDDNANHDEGFEEMKRYFTRNSLGSTDTVSYDESMQESSFEYFINANKFISQLDKLKSQNSYS
;
A
#
# COMPACT_ATOMS: atom_id res chain seq x y z
N MET A 1 -19.31 -11.02 40.69
CA MET A 1 -19.66 -12.42 40.38
C MET A 1 -21.16 -12.74 40.38
N ASN A 2 -22.06 -11.89 40.91
CA ASN A 2 -23.51 -12.17 40.92
C ASN A 2 -24.33 -11.58 39.75
N SER A 3 -23.74 -10.79 38.84
CA SER A 3 -24.48 -10.21 37.70
C SER A 3 -24.42 -11.06 36.42
N LEU A 4 -23.44 -11.95 36.27
CA LEU A 4 -23.31 -12.83 35.10
C LEU A 4 -24.20 -14.08 35.16
N LYS A 5 -24.58 -14.51 36.37
CA LYS A 5 -25.46 -15.68 36.57
C LYS A 5 -26.94 -15.37 36.26
N SER A 6 -27.35 -14.11 36.44
CA SER A 6 -28.70 -13.64 36.12
C SER A 6 -28.98 -13.54 34.61
N ALA A 7 -27.95 -13.34 33.78
CA ALA A 7 -28.11 -13.27 32.32
C ALA A 7 -28.20 -14.67 31.68
N TYR A 8 -27.54 -15.66 32.29
CA TYR A 8 -27.58 -17.06 31.85
C TYR A 8 -28.95 -17.71 32.11
N ASP A 9 -29.58 -17.43 33.25
CA ASP A 9 -30.88 -17.99 33.62
C ASP A 9 -32.08 -17.37 32.86
N SER A 10 -31.90 -16.22 32.21
CA SER A 10 -32.94 -15.58 31.38
C SER A 10 -32.99 -16.09 29.93
N LEU A 11 -31.93 -16.72 29.43
CA LEU A 11 -31.85 -17.24 28.06
C LEU A 11 -32.39 -18.67 27.90
N HIS A 12 -32.68 -19.38 29.00
CA HIS A 12 -33.12 -20.79 28.98
C HIS A 12 -34.58 -21.00 29.43
N LYS A 13 -35.44 -19.98 29.31
CA LYS A 13 -36.89 -20.10 29.60
C LYS A 13 -37.82 -20.05 28.39
N GLU A 14 -37.28 -19.99 27.16
CA GLU A 14 -38.09 -19.99 25.93
C GLU A 14 -37.77 -21.17 24.99
N GLU A 15 -37.41 -22.33 25.54
CA GLU A 15 -37.47 -23.59 24.78
C GLU A 15 -38.58 -24.49 25.32
N GLY A 16 -39.72 -24.36 24.67
CA GLY A 16 -40.82 -25.28 24.79
C GLY A 16 -41.86 -24.92 23.76
N VAL A 17 -41.80 -25.55 22.58
CA VAL A 17 -42.93 -26.02 21.75
C VAL A 17 -42.42 -26.51 20.37
N GLU A 18 -42.57 -27.83 20.20
CA GLU A 18 -42.90 -28.60 18.98
C GLU A 18 -41.88 -28.81 17.84
N GLU A 19 -41.34 -30.04 17.84
CA GLU A 19 -41.15 -30.88 16.65
C GLU A 19 -42.40 -30.85 15.73
N LYS A 20 -42.27 -30.28 14.52
CA LYS A 20 -42.89 -30.70 13.25
C LYS A 20 -42.88 -29.54 12.24
N THR A 21 -41.86 -29.45 11.38
CA THR A 21 -41.96 -29.00 9.97
C THR A 21 -40.58 -28.91 9.30
N LEU A 22 -40.01 -30.05 8.92
CA LEU A 22 -38.85 -30.11 8.00
C LEU A 22 -39.12 -31.02 6.79
N GLU A 23 -40.40 -31.18 6.43
CA GLU A 23 -40.84 -31.79 5.18
C GLU A 23 -41.82 -30.86 4.49
N LYS A 24 -41.28 -29.89 3.73
CA LYS A 24 -41.91 -29.17 2.60
C LYS A 24 -41.15 -27.86 2.42
N ILE A 25 -40.17 -27.86 1.53
CA ILE A 25 -39.84 -26.82 0.54
C ILE A 25 -38.79 -27.49 -0.35
N ASN A 26 -39.27 -28.37 -1.22
CA ASN A 26 -38.50 -28.87 -2.37
C ASN A 26 -39.52 -29.23 -3.45
N SER A 27 -40.23 -28.20 -3.92
CA SER A 27 -41.05 -28.25 -5.12
C SER A 27 -41.16 -26.84 -5.67
N ASP A 28 -40.78 -26.71 -6.94
CA ASP A 28 -40.95 -25.57 -7.84
C ASP A 28 -39.85 -24.50 -7.82
N THR A 29 -38.86 -24.68 -8.71
CA THR A 29 -38.69 -23.75 -9.85
C THR A 29 -37.81 -24.39 -10.93
N ASN A 30 -38.41 -24.54 -12.11
CA ASN A 30 -37.81 -25.05 -13.33
C ASN A 30 -36.81 -24.05 -13.91
N LEU A 31 -35.52 -24.42 -14.01
CA LEU A 31 -34.59 -23.83 -14.99
C LEU A 31 -33.97 -24.96 -15.81
N LYS A 32 -34.43 -25.07 -17.06
CA LYS A 32 -33.98 -26.03 -18.07
C LYS A 32 -32.55 -25.71 -18.49
N TYR A 33 -31.60 -26.57 -18.16
CA TYR A 33 -30.30 -26.59 -18.85
C TYR A 33 -30.45 -27.28 -20.21
N ARG A 34 -30.02 -26.56 -21.26
CA ARG A 34 -29.85 -27.10 -22.61
C ARG A 34 -28.75 -28.15 -22.60
N ASP A 35 -29.07 -29.36 -23.07
CA ASP A 35 -28.08 -30.36 -23.48
C ASP A 35 -27.24 -29.79 -24.63
N VAL A 36 -25.99 -29.45 -24.35
CA VAL A 36 -24.94 -29.31 -25.36
C VAL A 36 -24.08 -30.57 -25.27
N ALA A 37 -24.52 -31.60 -26.00
CA ALA A 37 -23.71 -32.76 -26.30
C ALA A 37 -22.54 -32.33 -27.20
N GLY A 38 -21.29 -32.47 -26.75
CA GLY A 38 -20.15 -32.25 -27.66
C GLY A 38 -18.78 -31.87 -27.09
N ALA A 39 -18.60 -31.69 -25.79
CA ALA A 39 -17.26 -31.48 -25.21
C ALA A 39 -16.84 -32.69 -24.37
N LYS A 40 -15.79 -33.40 -24.80
CA LYS A 40 -15.13 -34.40 -23.97
C LYS A 40 -14.71 -33.74 -22.66
N PRO A 41 -14.99 -34.31 -21.48
CA PRO A 41 -14.48 -33.75 -20.24
C PRO A 41 -12.96 -33.82 -20.29
N THR A 42 -12.29 -32.67 -20.39
CA THR A 42 -10.91 -32.54 -19.93
C THR A 42 -10.90 -33.09 -18.52
N LYS A 43 -10.08 -34.14 -18.29
CA LYS A 43 -9.91 -34.77 -16.98
C LYS A 43 -9.87 -33.66 -15.93
N ALA A 44 -10.83 -33.68 -15.00
CA ALA A 44 -10.72 -32.87 -13.81
C ALA A 44 -9.33 -33.18 -13.22
N ILE A 45 -8.46 -32.16 -13.18
CA ILE A 45 -7.23 -32.25 -12.42
C ILE A 45 -7.71 -32.29 -10.98
N LEU A 46 -7.85 -33.50 -10.45
CA LEU A 46 -8.02 -33.69 -9.03
C LEU A 46 -6.81 -33.07 -8.35
N ALA A 47 -7.03 -32.41 -7.21
CA ALA A 47 -5.96 -31.97 -6.33
C ALA A 47 -4.94 -33.10 -6.14
N PRO A 48 -3.63 -32.79 -5.97
CA PRO A 48 -2.60 -33.81 -5.81
C PRO A 48 -3.01 -34.84 -4.76
N ASN A 49 -2.71 -36.12 -5.00
CA ASN A 49 -3.02 -37.19 -4.04
C ASN A 49 -2.16 -36.99 -2.78
N TRP A 50 -2.76 -36.41 -1.76
CA TRP A 50 -2.18 -36.28 -0.42
C TRP A 50 -2.18 -37.66 0.26
N VAL A 51 -1.00 -38.26 0.41
CA VAL A 51 -0.86 -39.48 1.21
C VAL A 51 -0.75 -39.08 2.68
N TYR A 52 -1.89 -39.07 3.37
CA TYR A 52 -1.96 -38.96 4.82
C TYR A 52 -1.78 -40.34 5.45
N GLY A 53 -0.69 -40.53 6.19
CA GLY A 53 -0.56 -41.62 7.18
C GLY A 53 0.62 -42.57 6.98
N THR A 54 1.67 -42.36 7.78
CA THR A 54 2.26 -43.44 8.59
C THR A 54 2.71 -42.87 9.93
N THR A 55 1.76 -42.51 10.80
CA THR A 55 1.88 -42.65 12.26
C THR A 55 0.55 -42.26 12.91
N SER A 56 -0.30 -43.26 13.19
CA SER A 56 -1.46 -43.09 14.05
C SER A 56 -1.05 -42.62 15.45
N PRO A 57 -1.76 -41.70 16.11
CA PRO A 57 -1.82 -41.70 17.56
C PRO A 57 -2.80 -42.78 18.02
N ARG A 58 -2.32 -43.65 18.90
CA ARG A 58 -2.99 -44.85 19.43
C ARG A 58 -4.02 -44.49 20.52
N ARG A 59 -5.05 -43.68 20.22
CA ARG A 59 -6.18 -43.25 21.12
C ARG A 59 -5.75 -42.54 22.45
N PRO A 60 -6.71 -41.98 23.23
CA PRO A 60 -8.00 -41.36 22.90
C PRO A 60 -8.02 -39.86 23.27
N THR A 61 -9.11 -39.18 22.89
CA THR A 61 -9.50 -37.82 23.33
C THR A 61 -9.08 -37.51 24.77
N SER A 62 -8.16 -36.56 24.95
CA SER A 62 -7.93 -35.92 26.25
C SER A 62 -8.66 -34.58 26.24
N SER A 63 -9.63 -34.48 27.14
CA SER A 63 -10.45 -33.30 27.39
C SER A 63 -9.75 -32.39 28.42
N VAL A 64 -8.53 -31.93 28.16
CA VAL A 64 -7.87 -30.91 29.00
C VAL A 64 -6.87 -30.09 28.20
N GLY A 65 -7.17 -28.80 28.00
CA GLY A 65 -6.23 -27.68 28.06
C GLY A 65 -4.95 -27.70 27.19
N SER A 66 -5.00 -26.90 26.12
CA SER A 66 -3.88 -26.47 25.26
C SER A 66 -3.38 -27.49 24.22
N GLY A 67 -3.11 -26.99 23.02
CA GLY A 67 -2.27 -27.71 22.07
C GLY A 67 -2.68 -27.70 20.60
N LEU A 68 -3.19 -26.56 20.10
CA LEU A 68 -3.31 -26.19 18.67
C LEU A 68 -4.35 -26.95 17.84
N LEU A 69 -5.19 -26.20 17.11
CA LEU A 69 -5.71 -26.58 15.78
C LEU A 69 -6.41 -25.38 15.08
N LEU A 70 -5.68 -24.73 14.16
CA LEU A 70 -6.21 -24.13 12.90
C LEU A 70 -5.78 -25.03 11.70
N ALA A 71 -5.85 -26.35 11.94
CA ALA A 71 -5.73 -27.51 11.03
C ALA A 71 -4.82 -27.36 9.78
N SER A 72 -3.51 -27.25 10.00
CA SER A 72 -2.48 -28.31 9.89
C SER A 72 -1.68 -28.33 8.57
N ASN A 73 -0.80 -27.34 8.42
CA ASN A 73 0.45 -27.39 7.63
C ASN A 73 1.69 -26.91 8.44
N GLY A 74 1.56 -26.75 9.77
CA GLY A 74 2.64 -26.30 10.66
C GLY A 74 2.75 -24.78 10.81
N HIS A 75 3.79 -24.34 11.52
CA HIS A 75 4.15 -22.93 11.70
C HIS A 75 5.56 -22.70 11.18
N ILE A 76 5.81 -21.56 10.54
CA ILE A 76 7.14 -21.15 10.11
C ILE A 76 7.63 -20.07 11.08
N ALA A 77 8.86 -20.22 11.58
CA ALA A 77 9.48 -19.19 12.38
C ALA A 77 9.80 -17.97 11.51
N VAL A 78 9.36 -16.80 11.95
CA VAL A 78 9.71 -15.51 11.34
C VAL A 78 10.63 -14.77 12.32
N PRO A 79 11.77 -14.20 11.87
CA PRO A 79 12.62 -13.39 12.72
C PRO A 79 11.82 -12.24 13.35
N SER A 80 12.04 -11.93 14.62
CA SER A 80 11.37 -10.81 15.28
C SER A 80 11.71 -9.46 14.61
N PRO A 81 10.83 -8.45 14.65
CA PRO A 81 11.09 -7.15 14.04
C PRO A 81 12.43 -6.52 14.45
N GLU A 82 12.82 -6.65 15.71
CA GLU A 82 14.09 -6.11 16.22
C GLU A 82 15.31 -6.74 15.54
N VAL A 83 15.29 -8.05 15.28
CA VAL A 83 16.38 -8.75 14.58
C VAL A 83 16.54 -8.20 13.18
N ILE A 84 15.42 -8.04 12.46
CA ILE A 84 15.42 -7.50 11.11
C ILE A 84 15.88 -6.03 11.10
N GLN A 85 15.36 -5.21 12.01
CA GLN A 85 15.62 -3.77 12.06
C GLN A 85 17.01 -3.40 12.55
N ASN A 86 17.57 -4.11 13.53
CA ASN A 86 18.82 -3.71 14.18
C ASN A 86 20.04 -4.48 13.67
N TYR A 87 19.84 -5.71 13.17
CA TYR A 87 20.96 -6.60 12.84
C TYR A 87 21.03 -6.94 11.35
N LEU A 88 19.90 -7.20 10.69
CA LEU A 88 19.91 -7.58 9.27
C LEU A 88 19.94 -6.35 8.35
N TYR A 89 19.01 -5.41 8.54
CA TYR A 89 18.85 -4.23 7.68
C TYR A 89 18.61 -2.97 8.53
N PRO A 90 19.66 -2.44 9.19
CA PRO A 90 19.57 -1.20 9.95
C PRO A 90 19.48 0.03 9.06
N ILE A 91 18.61 0.96 9.44
CA ILE A 91 18.49 2.26 8.77
C ILE A 91 19.71 3.11 9.12
N SER A 92 20.33 3.71 8.10
CA SER A 92 21.44 4.64 8.32
C SER A 92 20.97 5.91 9.05
N PRO A 93 21.79 6.52 9.93
CA PRO A 93 21.39 7.77 10.62
C PRO A 93 21.02 8.91 9.65
N THR A 94 21.68 8.96 8.50
CA THR A 94 21.38 9.92 7.43
C THR A 94 19.99 9.68 6.84
N LEU A 95 19.65 8.42 6.55
CA LEU A 95 18.35 8.05 6.02
C LEU A 95 17.23 8.34 7.03
N GLN A 96 17.45 8.00 8.30
CA GLN A 96 16.53 8.31 9.39
C GLN A 96 16.22 9.82 9.45
N GLN A 97 17.24 10.67 9.32
CA GLN A 97 17.05 12.13 9.29
C GLN A 97 16.28 12.59 8.05
N LYS A 98 16.51 11.99 6.88
CA LYS A 98 15.74 12.29 5.65
C LYS A 98 14.25 11.98 5.85
N ILE A 99 13.94 10.79 6.38
CA ILE A 99 12.57 10.34 6.66
C ILE A 99 11.91 11.27 7.69
N LEU A 100 12.59 11.55 8.81
CA LEU A 100 12.07 12.43 9.86
C LEU A 100 11.81 13.84 9.35
N LYS A 101 12.71 14.39 8.53
CA LYS A 101 12.53 15.70 7.89
C LYS A 101 11.29 15.71 7.00
N TYR A 102 11.09 14.66 6.20
CA TYR A 102 9.90 14.56 5.35
C TYR A 102 8.61 14.48 6.18
N ARG A 103 8.58 13.61 7.20
CA ARG A 103 7.46 13.50 8.16
C ARG A 103 7.14 14.84 8.82
N THR A 104 8.17 15.56 9.27
CA THR A 104 7.99 16.88 9.93
C THR A 104 7.42 17.91 8.96
N ASN A 105 7.92 17.96 7.72
CA ASN A 105 7.39 18.87 6.70
C ASN A 105 5.92 18.54 6.37
N LEU A 106 5.58 17.25 6.26
CA LEU A 106 4.20 16.83 6.01
C LEU A 106 3.29 17.15 7.19
N SER A 107 3.74 16.88 8.42
CA SER A 107 3.04 17.25 9.65
C SER A 107 2.74 18.75 9.73
N GLN A 108 3.69 19.61 9.37
CA GLN A 108 3.49 21.05 9.28
C GLN A 108 2.44 21.42 8.22
N LEU A 109 2.45 20.75 7.06
CA LEU A 109 1.45 20.96 6.01
C LEU A 109 0.04 20.55 6.48
N MET A 110 -0.06 19.43 7.18
CA MET A 110 -1.29 18.90 7.77
C MET A 110 -1.88 19.83 8.83
N THR A 111 -1.04 20.35 9.73
CA THR A 111 -1.46 21.15 10.89
C THR A 111 -1.64 22.64 10.61
N SER A 112 -1.18 23.13 9.45
CA SER A 112 -1.29 24.55 9.08
C SER A 112 -2.74 25.06 9.03
N SER A 113 -3.00 26.30 9.47
CA SER A 113 -4.37 26.87 9.42
C SER A 113 -4.85 27.05 7.98
N LEU A 114 -6.12 26.81 7.66
CA LEU A 114 -6.65 27.06 6.31
C LEU A 114 -6.56 28.52 5.86
N ASP A 115 -6.51 29.47 6.80
CA ASP A 115 -6.48 30.91 6.48
C ASP A 115 -5.08 31.42 6.11
N SER A 116 -4.04 30.60 6.30
CA SER A 116 -2.67 30.99 5.98
C SER A 116 -2.42 30.93 4.47
N SER A 117 -1.55 31.83 3.97
CA SER A 117 -1.20 31.88 2.55
C SER A 117 -0.86 30.49 2.00
N THR A 118 -1.57 30.10 0.93
CA THR A 118 -1.38 28.83 0.23
C THR A 118 -0.34 28.94 -0.90
N ALA A 119 0.18 30.14 -1.18
CA ALA A 119 1.14 30.36 -2.26
C ALA A 119 2.42 29.52 -2.05
N ASP A 120 2.95 29.51 -0.82
CA ASP A 120 4.20 28.83 -0.49
C ASP A 120 4.04 27.35 -0.08
N ARG A 121 2.80 26.84 -0.04
CA ARG A 121 2.56 25.45 0.37
C ARG A 121 2.79 24.50 -0.80
N PRO A 122 3.70 23.51 -0.68
CA PRO A 122 3.87 22.53 -1.73
C PRO A 122 2.64 21.63 -1.82
N LEU A 123 2.30 21.21 -3.04
CA LEU A 123 1.27 20.19 -3.26
C LEU A 123 1.90 18.80 -3.06
N LEU A 124 1.33 17.98 -2.18
CA LEU A 124 1.78 16.59 -2.01
C LEU A 124 1.40 15.79 -3.26
N VAL A 125 2.35 15.08 -3.84
CA VAL A 125 2.10 14.25 -5.02
C VAL A 125 2.60 12.84 -4.73
N LEU A 126 1.67 11.91 -4.66
CA LEU A 126 1.95 10.49 -4.55
C LEU A 126 1.88 9.85 -5.92
N VAL A 127 2.94 9.18 -6.32
CA VAL A 127 2.99 8.38 -7.54
C VAL A 127 3.57 7.01 -7.26
N GLY A 128 3.25 6.02 -8.07
CA GLY A 128 3.83 4.68 -7.93
C GLY A 128 2.87 3.60 -8.41
N PRO A 129 3.37 2.36 -8.51
CA PRO A 129 2.56 1.26 -9.01
C PRO A 129 1.48 0.91 -7.99
N SER A 130 0.37 0.36 -8.47
CA SER A 130 -0.72 -0.15 -7.64
C SER A 130 -0.23 -1.27 -6.71
N ALA A 131 0.70 -2.10 -7.19
CA ALA A 131 1.43 -3.10 -6.43
C ALA A 131 2.81 -3.35 -7.03
N ILE A 132 3.80 -3.65 -6.19
CA ILE A 132 5.12 -4.06 -6.63
C ILE A 132 5.03 -5.48 -7.18
N LYS A 133 5.16 -5.62 -8.50
CA LYS A 133 5.24 -6.92 -9.19
C LYS A 133 6.68 -7.36 -9.40
N ASN A 134 7.61 -6.41 -9.55
CA ASN A 134 9.01 -6.71 -9.84
C ASN A 134 9.93 -5.68 -9.15
N SER A 135 11.09 -6.11 -8.66
CA SER A 135 12.13 -5.22 -8.12
C SER A 135 12.58 -4.18 -9.16
N ASN A 136 12.77 -4.57 -10.42
CA ASN A 136 13.18 -3.66 -11.49
C ASN A 136 12.12 -2.59 -11.80
N GLN A 137 10.84 -2.94 -11.72
CA GLN A 137 9.72 -2.01 -11.90
C GLN A 137 9.78 -0.91 -10.85
N ILE A 138 9.82 -1.27 -9.57
CA ILE A 138 9.80 -0.28 -8.48
C ILE A 138 11.09 0.51 -8.40
N LYS A 139 12.23 -0.13 -8.67
CA LYS A 139 13.54 0.53 -8.78
C LYS A 139 13.54 1.60 -9.87
N ALA A 140 13.00 1.30 -11.04
CA ALA A 140 12.89 2.28 -12.11
C ALA A 140 11.88 3.39 -11.80
N CYS A 141 10.75 3.08 -11.13
CA CYS A 141 9.82 4.09 -10.62
C CYS A 141 10.53 5.05 -9.65
N SER A 142 11.34 4.51 -8.74
CA SER A 142 12.12 5.30 -7.79
C SER A 142 13.14 6.19 -8.50
N GLN A 143 13.76 5.68 -9.57
CA GLN A 143 14.69 6.44 -10.39
C GLN A 143 13.99 7.63 -11.06
N TRP A 144 12.81 7.43 -11.65
CA TRP A 144 12.00 8.51 -12.25
C TRP A 144 11.64 9.58 -11.22
N ILE A 145 11.16 9.18 -10.04
CA ILE A 145 10.85 10.14 -8.97
C ILE A 145 12.12 10.83 -8.48
N GLY A 146 13.22 10.09 -8.43
CA GLY A 146 14.55 10.60 -8.11
C GLY A 146 15.01 11.69 -9.09
N THR A 147 14.78 11.54 -10.40
CA THR A 147 15.13 12.58 -11.39
C THR A 147 14.30 13.84 -11.18
N LEU A 148 13.00 13.71 -10.89
CA LEU A 148 12.15 14.85 -10.53
C LEU A 148 12.60 15.52 -9.23
N LEU A 149 13.14 14.76 -8.26
CA LEU A 149 13.75 15.32 -7.05
C LEU A 149 15.14 15.96 -7.31
N GLY A 150 15.64 15.91 -8.55
CA GLY A 150 16.92 16.48 -8.97
C GLY A 150 18.12 15.54 -8.82
N LYS A 151 17.90 14.26 -8.53
CA LYS A 151 18.98 13.26 -8.51
C LYS A 151 19.42 12.92 -9.92
N ARG A 152 20.69 12.54 -10.05
CA ARG A 152 21.30 12.13 -11.32
C ARG A 152 21.75 10.69 -11.20
N PHE A 153 21.52 9.94 -12.26
CA PHE A 153 21.83 8.53 -12.34
C PHE A 153 22.76 8.31 -13.53
N GLN A 154 23.74 7.44 -13.36
CA GLN A 154 24.70 7.14 -14.43
C GLN A 154 24.06 6.37 -15.58
N TYR A 155 23.07 5.53 -15.27
CA TYR A 155 22.37 4.70 -16.24
C TYR A 155 20.91 5.10 -16.25
N THR A 156 20.39 5.43 -17.42
CA THR A 156 18.95 5.58 -17.66
C THR A 156 18.44 4.38 -18.45
N PRO A 157 17.14 4.04 -18.38
CA PRO A 157 16.58 2.95 -19.16
C PRO A 157 16.85 3.12 -20.68
N THR A 158 17.56 2.19 -21.31
CA THR A 158 18.01 2.31 -22.72
C THR A 158 17.19 1.47 -23.72
N GLN A 159 16.13 0.79 -23.28
CA GLN A 159 15.26 -0.06 -24.12
C GLN A 159 13.78 0.25 -23.84
N CYS A 160 13.41 1.51 -24.00
CA CYS A 160 12.03 1.98 -23.89
C CYS A 160 11.74 2.99 -25.00
N ALA A 161 10.45 3.36 -25.18
CA ALA A 161 10.04 4.36 -26.16
C ALA A 161 10.84 5.67 -26.01
N SER A 162 11.07 6.37 -27.12
CA SER A 162 11.91 7.58 -27.15
C SER A 162 11.41 8.66 -26.20
N GLU A 163 10.09 8.82 -26.04
CA GLU A 163 9.47 9.72 -25.08
C GLU A 163 9.80 9.37 -23.63
N VAL A 164 9.78 8.08 -23.28
CA VAL A 164 10.17 7.60 -21.94
C VAL A 164 11.65 7.91 -21.67
N GLN A 165 12.53 7.69 -22.65
CA GLN A 165 13.96 8.05 -22.51
C GLN A 165 14.15 9.56 -22.28
N GLN A 166 13.36 10.41 -22.95
CA GLN A 166 13.39 11.86 -22.74
C GLN A 166 12.97 12.24 -21.33
N ILE A 167 11.98 11.56 -20.74
CA ILE A 167 11.55 11.78 -19.36
C ILE A 167 12.72 11.54 -18.39
N PHE A 168 13.47 10.44 -18.55
CA PHE A 168 14.62 10.14 -17.68
C PHE A 168 15.81 11.07 -17.88
N ASN A 169 16.03 11.53 -19.12
CA ASN A 169 17.11 12.47 -19.44
C ASN A 169 16.74 13.93 -19.13
N SER A 170 15.49 14.18 -18.73
CA SER A 170 15.02 15.52 -18.40
C SER A 170 15.82 16.13 -17.24
N THR A 171 15.96 17.46 -17.29
CA THR A 171 16.49 18.26 -16.17
C THR A 171 15.39 18.94 -15.37
N TYR A 172 14.13 18.66 -15.73
CA TYR A 172 12.95 19.20 -15.08
C TYR A 172 12.91 18.81 -13.60
N LYS A 173 12.72 19.82 -12.76
CA LYS A 173 12.56 19.68 -11.31
C LYS A 173 11.39 20.56 -10.89
N PRO A 174 10.27 19.98 -10.40
CA PRO A 174 9.18 20.77 -9.88
C PRO A 174 9.63 21.58 -8.67
N ALA A 175 9.19 22.84 -8.60
CA ALA A 175 9.58 23.76 -7.53
C ALA A 175 8.63 23.68 -6.33
N ASN A 176 7.34 23.45 -6.61
CA ASN A 176 6.27 23.58 -5.62
C ASN A 176 5.53 22.27 -5.35
N LEU A 177 6.17 21.14 -5.63
CA LEU A 177 5.61 19.80 -5.38
C LEU A 177 6.45 19.05 -4.34
N MET A 178 5.76 18.37 -3.42
CA MET A 178 6.35 17.45 -2.47
C MET A 178 6.07 16.03 -2.96
N LEU A 179 7.05 15.42 -3.63
CA LEU A 179 6.90 14.10 -4.26
C LEU A 179 7.15 12.96 -3.27
N SER A 180 6.45 11.85 -3.47
CA SER A 180 6.67 10.57 -2.79
C SER A 180 6.28 9.39 -3.67
N MET A 181 6.83 8.22 -3.37
CA MET A 181 6.56 6.98 -4.08
C MET A 181 5.69 6.04 -3.26
N ARG A 182 4.61 5.53 -3.85
CA ARG A 182 3.85 4.42 -3.29
C ARG A 182 4.63 3.12 -3.45
N ALA A 183 4.86 2.41 -2.35
CA ALA A 183 5.50 1.10 -2.34
C ALA A 183 4.57 0.06 -1.74
N ASN A 184 3.54 -0.31 -2.50
CA ASN A 184 2.61 -1.35 -2.07
C ASN A 184 3.26 -2.74 -2.24
N LEU A 185 3.62 -3.36 -1.12
CA LEU A 185 4.21 -4.71 -1.05
C LEU A 185 3.17 -5.83 -1.05
N SER A 186 1.89 -5.49 -0.95
CA SER A 186 0.81 -6.44 -0.73
C SER A 186 -0.13 -6.53 -1.92
N GLN A 187 -0.27 -7.74 -2.45
CA GLN A 187 -1.39 -8.14 -3.30
C GLN A 187 -2.11 -9.31 -2.60
N TYR A 188 -2.74 -9.05 -1.46
CA TYR A 188 -3.51 -10.07 -0.71
C TYR A 188 -4.80 -10.51 -1.45
N THR A 189 -5.11 -9.89 -2.58
CA THR A 189 -6.34 -10.10 -3.34
C THR A 189 -6.20 -11.09 -4.49
N THR A 190 -5.02 -11.68 -4.73
CA THR A 190 -4.86 -12.64 -5.83
C THR A 190 -5.67 -13.91 -5.53
N PRO A 191 -6.59 -14.33 -6.42
CA PRO A 191 -7.38 -15.54 -6.22
C PRO A 191 -6.47 -16.76 -6.07
N TYR A 192 -6.80 -17.67 -5.16
CA TYR A 192 -6.04 -18.93 -4.95
C TYR A 192 -5.88 -19.77 -6.24
N ALA A 193 -6.74 -19.55 -7.24
CA ALA A 193 -6.67 -20.19 -8.55
C ALA A 193 -5.46 -19.77 -9.41
N GLU A 194 -4.80 -18.65 -9.08
CA GLU A 194 -3.63 -18.12 -9.79
C GLU A 194 -2.31 -18.38 -9.03
N PHE A 195 -2.33 -19.31 -8.08
CA PHE A 195 -1.18 -19.67 -7.23
C PHE A 195 0.10 -20.02 -8.01
N ASP A 196 -0.03 -20.69 -9.17
CA ASP A 196 1.12 -21.04 -10.01
C ASP A 196 1.81 -19.79 -10.62
N GLN A 197 1.08 -18.69 -10.82
CA GLN A 197 1.65 -17.41 -11.27
C GLN A 197 2.33 -16.67 -10.10
N ILE A 198 1.92 -16.91 -8.86
CA ILE A 198 2.57 -16.34 -7.66
C ILE A 198 3.97 -16.94 -7.45
N GLN A 199 4.17 -18.23 -7.76
CA GLN A 199 5.49 -18.87 -7.63
C GLN A 199 6.55 -18.32 -8.60
N SER A 200 6.15 -17.69 -9.73
CA SER A 200 7.10 -17.01 -10.60
C SER A 200 7.62 -15.67 -10.05
N PHE A 201 7.06 -15.16 -8.93
CA PHE A 201 7.45 -13.90 -8.30
C PHE A 201 8.41 -14.09 -7.11
N ALA A 202 9.49 -14.86 -7.25
CA ALA A 202 10.46 -15.05 -6.15
C ALA A 202 10.88 -13.70 -5.51
N GLY A 203 10.58 -13.51 -4.21
CA GLY A 203 11.04 -12.34 -3.43
C GLY A 203 9.99 -11.32 -2.99
N SER A 204 8.70 -11.62 -2.96
CA SER A 204 7.67 -10.74 -2.36
C SER A 204 7.06 -11.35 -1.09
N VAL A 205 6.52 -10.54 -0.16
CA VAL A 205 5.70 -11.06 0.95
C VAL A 205 4.50 -11.87 0.41
N SER A 206 4.08 -11.60 -0.83
CA SER A 206 3.03 -12.33 -1.53
C SER A 206 3.41 -13.73 -2.03
N THR A 207 4.68 -14.18 -1.95
CA THR A 207 5.07 -15.55 -2.36
C THR A 207 5.02 -16.60 -1.26
N PHE A 208 4.33 -16.30 -0.15
CA PHE A 208 4.15 -17.21 1.00
C PHE A 208 5.47 -17.61 1.72
N GLU A 209 6.62 -17.06 1.33
CA GLU A 209 7.93 -17.24 1.99
C GLU A 209 8.24 -16.09 2.96
N VAL A 210 7.35 -15.85 3.93
CA VAL A 210 7.43 -14.67 4.82
C VAL A 210 8.77 -14.53 5.54
N SER A 211 9.42 -15.65 5.91
CA SER A 211 10.73 -15.64 6.58
C SER A 211 11.86 -15.06 5.73
N HIS A 212 11.79 -15.20 4.40
CA HIS A 212 12.76 -14.65 3.45
C HIS A 212 12.27 -13.33 2.83
N GLY A 213 10.98 -13.24 2.54
CA GLY A 213 10.34 -12.08 1.93
C GLY A 213 10.39 -10.85 2.82
N MET A 214 10.21 -10.97 4.13
CA MET A 214 10.21 -9.80 5.03
C MET A 214 11.58 -9.09 5.08
N PRO A 215 12.72 -9.79 5.30
CA PRO A 215 14.04 -9.16 5.19
C PRO A 215 14.30 -8.58 3.80
N TYR A 216 13.92 -9.28 2.73
CA TYR A 216 14.09 -8.79 1.35
C TYR A 216 13.30 -7.49 1.09
N CYS A 217 12.03 -7.46 1.48
CA CYS A 217 11.19 -6.27 1.31
C CYS A 217 11.75 -5.08 2.09
N ARG A 218 12.29 -5.32 3.29
CA ARG A 218 12.96 -4.25 4.04
C ARG A 218 14.20 -3.73 3.33
N ALA A 219 15.06 -4.61 2.84
CA ALA A 219 16.26 -4.24 2.08
C ALA A 219 15.90 -3.40 0.85
N LEU A 220 14.88 -3.85 0.10
CA LEU A 220 14.36 -3.13 -1.06
C LEU A 220 13.84 -1.75 -0.65
N LEU A 221 13.03 -1.65 0.40
CA LEU A 221 12.52 -0.36 0.86
C LEU A 221 13.64 0.58 1.34
N ASP A 222 14.68 0.07 2.00
CA ASP A 222 15.85 0.84 2.43
C ASP A 222 16.57 1.46 1.22
N ASP A 223 16.84 0.65 0.19
CA ASP A 223 17.43 1.09 -1.09
C ASP A 223 16.59 2.19 -1.77
N LEU A 224 15.26 2.00 -1.81
CA LEU A 224 14.35 2.95 -2.44
C LEU A 224 14.25 4.26 -1.63
N CYS A 225 14.29 4.19 -0.29
CA CYS A 225 14.25 5.35 0.59
C CYS A 225 15.48 6.26 0.40
N GLU A 226 16.63 5.69 0.01
CA GLU A 226 17.80 6.48 -0.36
C GLU A 226 17.58 7.32 -1.63
N ILE A 227 16.62 6.94 -2.49
CA ILE A 227 16.28 7.59 -3.76
C ILE A 227 15.07 8.54 -3.61
N CYS A 228 14.00 8.13 -2.96
CA CYS A 228 12.81 8.98 -2.79
C CYS A 228 12.04 8.66 -1.50
N PRO A 229 11.19 9.59 -1.01
CA PRO A 229 10.31 9.35 0.13
C PRO A 229 9.31 8.25 -0.20
N ILE A 230 9.18 7.26 0.69
CA ILE A 230 8.32 6.09 0.44
C ILE A 230 7.04 6.14 1.26
N VAL A 231 5.94 5.71 0.66
CA VAL A 231 4.62 5.55 1.28
C VAL A 231 4.30 4.07 1.38
N GLY A 232 3.97 3.63 2.58
CA GLY A 232 3.59 2.24 2.84
C GLY A 232 2.07 2.06 2.84
N ASP A 233 1.61 0.95 2.27
CA ASP A 233 0.22 0.53 2.44
C ASP A 233 0.08 -0.27 3.74
N ILE A 234 -0.82 0.16 4.61
CA ILE A 234 -1.16 -0.50 5.88
C ILE A 234 -2.22 -1.55 5.59
N SER A 235 -1.76 -2.68 5.03
CA SER A 235 -2.61 -3.79 4.58
C SER A 235 -2.81 -4.88 5.64
N ASP A 236 -1.94 -4.93 6.64
CA ASP A 236 -2.08 -5.80 7.81
C ASP A 236 -1.52 -5.13 9.08
N THR A 237 -1.74 -5.80 10.22
CA THR A 237 -1.43 -5.23 11.55
C THR A 237 -0.05 -5.59 12.11
N LEU A 238 0.71 -6.44 11.42
CA LEU A 238 2.01 -6.97 11.88
C LEU A 238 3.17 -6.44 11.03
N THR A 239 3.06 -6.41 9.70
CA THR A 239 4.10 -5.91 8.80
C THR A 239 4.59 -4.50 9.15
N PRO A 240 3.73 -3.56 9.60
CA PRO A 240 4.20 -2.25 10.06
C PRO A 240 5.24 -2.33 11.19
N GLN A 241 5.24 -3.35 12.06
CA GLN A 241 6.28 -3.51 13.07
C GLN A 241 7.67 -3.72 12.46
N TYR A 242 7.75 -4.22 11.22
CA TYR A 242 8.99 -4.50 10.50
C TYR A 242 9.44 -3.35 9.60
N LEU A 243 8.51 -2.65 8.96
CA LEU A 243 8.81 -1.75 7.83
C LEU A 243 8.49 -0.28 8.08
N SER A 244 7.69 0.04 9.11
CA SER A 244 7.10 1.38 9.27
C SER A 244 8.10 2.48 9.66
N ASP A 245 9.32 2.13 10.07
CA ASP A 245 10.43 3.05 10.26
C ASP A 245 10.99 3.61 8.94
N LEU A 246 10.71 2.95 7.80
CA LEU A 246 11.06 3.41 6.45
C LEU A 246 9.99 4.30 5.79
N PHE A 247 8.74 4.25 6.27
CA PHE A 247 7.63 4.99 5.65
C PHE A 247 7.64 6.48 6.01
N CYS A 248 7.39 7.34 5.05
CA CYS A 248 7.20 8.77 5.28
C CYS A 248 5.75 9.09 5.70
N TYR A 249 4.79 8.32 5.20
CA TYR A 249 3.40 8.29 5.63
C TYR A 249 2.77 6.98 5.15
N GLY A 250 1.53 6.70 5.56
CA GLY A 250 0.84 5.46 5.24
C GLY A 250 -0.49 5.66 4.49
N LEU A 251 -0.97 4.61 3.85
CA LEU A 251 -2.32 4.55 3.28
C LEU A 251 -3.09 3.32 3.78
N VAL A 252 -4.38 3.47 4.03
CA VAL A 252 -5.31 2.37 4.31
C VAL A 252 -6.28 2.24 3.13
N SER A 253 -6.38 1.04 2.56
CA SER A 253 -7.28 0.76 1.44
C SER A 253 -8.76 0.83 1.84
N SER A 254 -9.64 1.14 0.89
CA SER A 254 -11.10 1.22 1.04
C SER A 254 -11.77 -0.06 1.56
N THR A 255 -11.11 -1.20 1.39
CA THR A 255 -11.56 -2.49 1.92
C THR A 255 -11.23 -2.68 3.40
N LEU A 256 -10.30 -1.88 3.95
CA LEU A 256 -9.80 -1.97 5.32
C LEU A 256 -10.22 -0.79 6.20
N ILE A 257 -10.77 0.30 5.63
CA ILE A 257 -11.20 1.49 6.39
C ILE A 257 -12.26 1.19 7.48
N GLU A 258 -13.05 0.13 7.31
CA GLU A 258 -14.06 -0.31 8.29
C GLU A 258 -13.48 -1.26 9.35
N SER A 259 -12.24 -1.71 9.18
CA SER A 259 -11.58 -2.60 10.11
C SER A 259 -11.15 -1.85 11.37
N GLN A 260 -11.75 -2.20 12.50
CA GLN A 260 -11.37 -1.65 13.80
C GLN A 260 -9.89 -1.89 14.11
N LEU A 261 -9.33 -3.03 13.72
CA LEU A 261 -7.91 -3.34 13.92
C LEU A 261 -6.99 -2.36 13.17
N HIS A 262 -7.40 -1.90 12.00
CA HIS A 262 -6.63 -0.90 11.24
C HIS A 262 -6.76 0.48 11.86
N ARG A 263 -7.96 0.87 12.34
CA ARG A 263 -8.17 2.13 13.07
C ARG A 263 -7.34 2.20 14.36
N GLU A 264 -7.29 1.09 15.09
CA GLU A 264 -6.44 0.89 16.27
C GLU A 264 -4.96 1.01 15.92
N LEU A 265 -4.50 0.35 14.86
CA LEU A 265 -3.11 0.47 14.41
C LEU A 265 -2.76 1.90 14.02
N VAL A 266 -3.60 2.57 13.21
CA VAL A 266 -3.35 3.94 12.73
C VAL A 266 -3.28 4.94 13.89
N SER A 267 -4.04 4.72 14.96
CA SER A 267 -3.94 5.53 16.18
C SER A 267 -2.57 5.48 16.88
N GLY A 268 -1.72 4.50 16.54
CA GLY A 268 -0.42 4.26 17.16
C GLY A 268 0.79 4.42 16.24
N VAL A 269 0.61 4.74 14.96
CA VAL A 269 1.75 4.97 14.05
C VAL A 269 2.37 6.35 14.25
N SER A 270 3.64 6.50 13.90
CA SER A 270 4.43 7.74 14.09
C SER A 270 4.59 8.55 12.80
N PHE A 271 3.56 8.55 11.96
CA PHE A 271 3.52 9.28 10.70
C PHE A 271 2.06 9.52 10.25
N PRO A 272 1.82 10.47 9.32
CA PRO A 272 0.49 10.72 8.78
C PRO A 272 -0.11 9.52 8.05
N VAL A 273 -1.43 9.39 8.03
CA VAL A 273 -2.12 8.28 7.32
C VAL A 273 -3.31 8.76 6.51
N GLY A 274 -3.37 8.31 5.25
CA GLY A 274 -4.48 8.53 4.34
C GLY A 274 -5.47 7.36 4.31
N PHE A 275 -6.76 7.62 4.37
CA PHE A 275 -7.81 6.62 4.14
C PHE A 275 -8.33 6.72 2.71
N SER A 276 -8.14 5.65 1.92
CA SER A 276 -8.66 5.59 0.55
C SER A 276 -10.14 5.24 0.55
N THR A 277 -10.92 5.98 -0.23
CA THR A 277 -12.33 5.68 -0.48
C THR A 277 -12.56 4.98 -1.82
N SER A 278 -11.53 4.92 -2.68
CA SER A 278 -11.60 4.27 -3.99
C SER A 278 -11.39 2.76 -3.86
N ASP A 279 -12.18 1.98 -4.60
CA ASP A 279 -11.94 0.55 -4.77
C ASP A 279 -11.50 0.31 -6.22
N SER A 280 -10.19 0.13 -6.42
CA SER A 280 -9.58 -0.02 -7.74
C SER A 280 -10.11 -1.23 -8.54
N ASN A 281 -10.80 -2.17 -7.89
CA ASN A 281 -11.19 -3.45 -8.48
C ASN A 281 -12.70 -3.57 -8.71
N LEU A 282 -13.49 -2.55 -8.35
CA LEU A 282 -14.94 -2.56 -8.51
C LEU A 282 -15.39 -1.53 -9.54
N SER A 283 -16.47 -1.85 -10.25
CA SER A 283 -17.17 -0.87 -11.06
C SER A 283 -17.63 0.28 -10.16
N PHE A 284 -17.41 1.51 -10.63
CA PHE A 284 -17.78 2.69 -9.86
C PHE A 284 -19.29 2.72 -9.59
N ASP A 285 -19.65 2.86 -8.31
CA ASP A 285 -21.02 3.07 -7.86
C ASP A 285 -21.04 4.26 -6.92
N LYS A 286 -21.80 5.29 -7.31
CA LYS A 286 -21.85 6.58 -6.59
C LYS A 286 -22.42 6.44 -5.17
N LEU A 287 -23.33 5.50 -4.93
CA LEU A 287 -23.90 5.26 -3.60
C LEU A 287 -22.87 4.56 -2.71
N MET A 288 -22.20 3.53 -3.24
CA MET A 288 -21.10 2.84 -2.55
C MET A 288 -19.97 3.82 -2.22
N TYR A 289 -19.62 4.69 -3.16
CA TYR A 289 -18.61 5.71 -2.97
C TYR A 289 -18.97 6.68 -1.82
N LYS A 290 -20.21 7.18 -1.76
CA LYS A 290 -20.68 8.03 -0.64
C LYS A 290 -20.65 7.30 0.71
N HIS A 291 -20.91 5.99 0.71
CA HIS A 291 -20.76 5.15 1.90
C HIS A 291 -19.30 5.02 2.31
N LYS A 292 -18.40 4.70 1.37
CA LYS A 292 -16.96 4.59 1.63
C LYS A 292 -16.35 5.90 2.12
N LEU A 293 -16.81 7.03 1.61
CA LEU A 293 -16.44 8.35 2.14
C LEU A 293 -16.84 8.48 3.62
N GLN A 294 -18.06 8.07 4.01
CA GLN A 294 -18.45 8.08 5.42
C GLN A 294 -17.59 7.13 6.27
N SER A 295 -17.37 5.91 5.81
CA SER A 295 -16.51 4.93 6.50
C SER A 295 -15.09 5.46 6.70
N GLY A 296 -14.57 6.24 5.75
CA GLY A 296 -13.29 6.93 5.85
C GLY A 296 -13.29 8.03 6.91
N LEU A 297 -14.34 8.85 6.98
CA LEU A 297 -14.50 9.88 8.02
C LEU A 297 -14.58 9.26 9.42
N ASP A 298 -15.34 8.16 9.57
CA ASP A 298 -15.42 7.40 10.82
C ASP A 298 -14.06 6.81 11.20
N ALA A 299 -13.27 6.35 10.22
CA ALA A 299 -11.93 5.83 10.44
C ALA A 299 -10.94 6.92 10.87
N MET A 300 -10.99 8.10 10.25
CA MET A 300 -10.21 9.26 10.68
C MET A 300 -10.54 9.62 12.12
N PHE A 301 -11.84 9.80 12.44
CA PHE A 301 -12.28 10.09 13.80
C PHE A 301 -11.83 9.01 14.80
N ALA A 302 -12.06 7.73 14.51
CA ALA A 302 -11.64 6.64 15.40
C ALA A 302 -10.12 6.66 15.63
N SER A 303 -9.33 6.93 14.60
CA SER A 303 -7.86 6.94 14.69
C SER A 303 -7.32 8.09 15.52
N THR A 304 -8.03 9.23 15.61
CA THR A 304 -7.67 10.32 16.54
C THR A 304 -7.82 9.97 18.01
N GLN A 305 -8.54 8.89 18.34
CA GLN A 305 -8.80 8.53 19.73
C GLN A 305 -7.71 7.60 20.29
N PRO A 306 -7.44 7.64 21.61
CA PRO A 306 -6.66 6.61 22.28
C PRO A 306 -7.33 5.23 22.19
N HIS A 307 -6.56 4.18 21.93
CA HIS A 307 -7.04 2.80 21.93
C HIS A 307 -6.22 1.92 22.88
N GLN A 308 -6.78 0.77 23.24
CA GLN A 308 -6.09 -0.30 23.94
C GLN A 308 -6.44 -1.66 23.31
N PHE A 309 -5.45 -2.35 22.75
CA PHE A 309 -5.68 -3.56 21.95
C PHE A 309 -4.51 -4.54 22.05
N LEU A 310 -4.71 -5.77 21.54
CA LEU A 310 -3.68 -6.80 21.48
C LEU A 310 -2.83 -6.59 20.22
N SER A 311 -1.51 -6.57 20.39
CA SER A 311 -0.55 -6.45 19.29
C SER A 311 0.72 -7.24 19.59
N VAL A 312 1.72 -7.13 18.70
CA VAL A 312 3.02 -7.79 18.82
C VAL A 312 4.10 -6.73 18.99
N THR A 313 5.03 -6.96 19.93
CA THR A 313 6.18 -6.08 20.16
C THR A 313 7.28 -6.29 19.12
N LYS A 314 8.29 -5.42 19.12
CA LYS A 314 9.51 -5.63 18.32
C LYS A 314 10.26 -6.93 18.65
N LEU A 315 10.05 -7.48 19.85
CA LEU A 315 10.60 -8.77 20.27
C LEU A 315 9.79 -9.98 19.73
N GLY A 316 8.71 -9.75 18.98
CA GLY A 316 7.85 -10.81 18.46
C GLY A 316 6.88 -11.39 19.50
N THR A 317 6.73 -10.75 20.66
CA THR A 317 5.84 -11.20 21.73
C THR A 317 4.50 -10.49 21.70
N ALA A 318 3.42 -11.23 21.95
CA ALA A 318 2.09 -10.64 22.10
C ALA A 318 2.01 -9.80 23.37
N THR A 319 1.43 -8.61 23.28
CA THR A 319 1.24 -7.68 24.39
C THR A 319 -0.05 -6.88 24.25
N VAL A 320 -0.45 -6.23 25.33
CA VAL A 320 -1.47 -5.18 25.29
C VAL A 320 -0.77 -3.84 25.01
N VAL A 321 -1.18 -3.15 23.95
CA VAL A 321 -0.67 -1.84 23.56
C VAL A 321 -1.73 -0.78 23.87
N GLY A 322 -1.28 0.38 24.36
CA GLY A 322 -2.09 1.58 24.45
C GLY A 322 -1.54 2.65 23.52
N THR A 323 -2.42 3.33 22.77
CA THR A 323 -2.07 4.41 21.85
C THR A 323 -2.66 5.73 22.30
N THR A 324 -2.11 6.84 21.81
CA THR A 324 -2.56 8.20 22.17
C THR A 324 -3.57 8.78 21.17
N GLY A 325 -3.76 8.13 20.03
CA GLY A 325 -4.46 8.71 18.89
C GLY A 325 -3.48 9.33 17.89
N ASN A 326 -3.95 9.45 16.65
CA ASN A 326 -3.24 10.05 15.52
C ASN A 326 -4.13 11.10 14.86
N ASP A 327 -3.82 12.38 15.08
CA ASP A 327 -4.53 13.52 14.49
C ASP A 327 -4.04 13.86 13.08
N GLU A 328 -2.97 13.22 12.61
CA GLU A 328 -2.37 13.45 11.29
C GLU A 328 -2.99 12.52 10.24
N THR A 329 -4.33 12.46 10.20
CA THR A 329 -5.06 11.68 9.22
C THR A 329 -5.65 12.54 8.10
N PHE A 330 -5.74 11.98 6.90
CA PHE A 330 -6.36 12.62 5.75
C PHE A 330 -7.21 11.61 4.98
N ILE A 331 -8.11 12.11 4.14
CA ILE A 331 -8.96 11.28 3.29
C ILE A 331 -8.59 11.44 1.83
N LEU A 332 -8.63 10.36 1.07
CA LEU A 332 -8.49 10.42 -0.38
C LEU A 332 -9.90 10.45 -0.97
N VAL A 333 -10.16 11.42 -1.83
CA VAL A 333 -11.42 11.60 -2.57
C VAL A 333 -11.13 11.25 -4.02
N GLU A 334 -11.86 10.29 -4.56
CA GLU A 334 -11.66 9.82 -5.93
C GLU A 334 -12.10 10.86 -6.97
N VAL A 335 -11.35 10.93 -8.07
CA VAL A 335 -11.67 11.70 -9.26
C VAL A 335 -11.62 10.77 -10.46
N ASN A 336 -12.79 10.47 -11.02
CA ASN A 336 -12.95 9.62 -12.20
C ASN A 336 -13.92 10.25 -13.20
N THR A 337 -14.12 9.60 -14.35
CA THR A 337 -14.97 10.10 -15.43
C THR A 337 -16.47 10.04 -15.12
N ASP A 338 -16.88 9.24 -14.13
CA ASP A 338 -18.26 9.17 -13.65
C ASP A 338 -18.61 10.27 -12.61
N LEU A 339 -17.59 11.00 -12.13
CA LEU A 339 -17.73 12.10 -11.18
C LEU A 339 -17.57 13.45 -11.86
N THR A 340 -18.55 14.34 -11.66
CA THR A 340 -18.43 15.75 -12.11
C THR A 340 -17.65 16.58 -11.10
N LEU A 341 -17.27 17.80 -11.47
CA LEU A 341 -16.66 18.75 -10.56
C LEU A 341 -17.53 18.99 -9.32
N GLU A 342 -18.85 19.14 -9.50
CA GLU A 342 -19.80 19.36 -8.41
C GLU A 342 -19.85 18.16 -7.46
N ASP A 343 -19.72 16.94 -7.98
CA ASP A 343 -19.69 15.73 -7.14
C ASP A 343 -18.45 15.69 -6.24
N VAL A 344 -17.29 16.06 -6.77
CA VAL A 344 -16.04 16.14 -6.00
C VAL A 344 -16.12 17.28 -4.98
N GLN A 345 -16.71 18.42 -5.34
CA GLN A 345 -16.98 19.52 -4.41
C GLN A 345 -17.92 19.11 -3.28
N GLU A 346 -19.01 18.39 -3.58
CA GLU A 346 -19.95 17.85 -2.58
C GLU A 346 -19.20 16.94 -1.59
N CYS A 347 -18.27 16.12 -2.08
CA CYS A 347 -17.46 15.26 -1.23
C CYS A 347 -16.54 16.07 -0.31
N ILE A 348 -15.85 17.09 -0.85
CA ILE A 348 -15.00 17.98 -0.05
C ILE A 348 -15.81 18.70 1.03
N ASP A 349 -16.98 19.24 0.68
CA ASP A 349 -17.85 19.96 1.62
C ASP A 349 -18.43 19.01 2.69
N LYS A 350 -18.68 17.75 2.34
CA LYS A 350 -19.07 16.72 3.30
C LYS A 350 -17.98 16.48 4.35
N VAL A 351 -16.70 16.41 3.97
CA VAL A 351 -15.58 16.21 4.90
C VAL A 351 -15.56 17.31 5.98
N TYR A 352 -15.83 18.55 5.59
CA TYR A 352 -15.81 19.71 6.49
C TYR A 352 -17.09 19.91 7.31
N SER A 353 -18.20 19.33 6.87
CA SER A 353 -19.49 19.42 7.58
C SER A 353 -19.77 18.21 8.49
N ASP A 354 -18.94 17.17 8.44
CA ASP A 354 -19.04 15.99 9.29
C ASP A 354 -18.76 16.33 10.77
N LYS A 355 -19.81 16.37 11.58
CA LYS A 355 -19.74 16.73 13.01
C LYS A 355 -18.93 15.75 13.88
N PRO A 356 -18.95 14.43 13.64
CA PRO A 356 -18.11 13.48 14.36
C PRO A 356 -16.61 13.78 14.21
N LEU A 357 -16.17 14.22 13.03
CA LEU A 357 -14.77 14.53 12.77
C LEU A 357 -14.28 15.71 13.65
N ARG A 358 -13.45 15.43 14.65
CA ARG A 358 -12.92 16.43 15.61
C ARG A 358 -11.58 17.04 15.18
N LEU A 359 -11.27 16.99 13.90
CA LEU A 359 -10.08 17.64 13.35
C LEU A 359 -10.38 19.09 13.04
N HIS A 360 -9.51 20.01 13.48
CA HIS A 360 -9.69 21.44 13.19
C HIS A 360 -9.53 21.73 11.69
N TYR A 361 -8.64 20.99 11.01
CA TYR A 361 -8.35 21.19 9.60
C TYR A 361 -8.21 19.83 8.88
N PRO A 362 -9.33 19.14 8.58
CA PRO A 362 -9.29 17.92 7.79
C PRO A 362 -8.56 18.14 6.46
N ARG A 363 -7.72 17.19 6.05
CA ARG A 363 -6.99 17.29 4.78
C ARG A 363 -7.48 16.27 3.78
N ILE A 364 -7.46 16.67 2.52
CA ILE A 364 -7.99 15.87 1.41
C ILE A 364 -6.89 15.69 0.37
N MET A 365 -6.64 14.46 -0.05
CA MET A 365 -5.91 14.18 -1.29
C MET A 365 -6.91 13.78 -2.38
N LEU A 366 -6.69 14.23 -3.62
CA LEU A 366 -7.49 13.80 -4.75
C LEU A 366 -6.85 12.57 -5.38
N ASP A 367 -7.55 11.44 -5.38
CA ASP A 367 -7.10 10.21 -6.02
C ASP A 367 -7.59 10.19 -7.47
N VAL A 368 -6.71 10.50 -8.42
CA VAL A 368 -7.05 10.49 -9.85
C VAL A 368 -6.84 9.11 -10.48
N GLY A 369 -6.31 8.14 -9.73
CA GLY A 369 -5.99 6.80 -10.22
C GLY A 369 -5.12 6.82 -11.49
N LYS A 370 -5.43 5.91 -12.41
CA LYS A 370 -4.74 5.80 -13.71
C LYS A 370 -5.20 6.87 -14.70
N LEU A 371 -4.28 7.33 -15.55
CA LEU A 371 -4.53 8.35 -16.56
C LEU A 371 -4.40 7.79 -17.98
N SER A 372 -5.51 7.33 -18.56
CA SER A 372 -5.62 7.03 -19.99
C SER A 372 -5.77 8.32 -20.81
N ALA A 373 -5.60 8.26 -22.12
CA ALA A 373 -5.82 9.38 -23.02
C ALA A 373 -7.26 9.89 -22.97
N ASP A 374 -8.24 8.99 -22.82
CA ASP A 374 -9.66 9.34 -22.79
C ASP A 374 -10.06 10.10 -21.51
N ASP A 375 -9.45 9.74 -20.38
CA ASP A 375 -9.81 10.30 -19.07
C ASP A 375 -8.93 11.50 -18.66
N TYR A 376 -7.78 11.68 -19.33
CA TYR A 376 -6.74 12.62 -18.93
C TYR A 376 -7.26 14.05 -18.80
N ASP A 377 -7.91 14.56 -19.85
CA ASP A 377 -8.32 15.96 -19.91
C ASP A 377 -9.43 16.24 -18.88
N HIS A 378 -10.38 15.32 -18.70
CA HIS A 378 -11.44 15.43 -17.68
C HIS A 378 -10.85 15.49 -16.26
N LYS A 379 -10.00 14.52 -15.91
CA LYS A 379 -9.37 14.47 -14.58
C LYS A 379 -8.49 15.69 -14.31
N LEU A 380 -7.74 16.14 -15.32
CA LEU A 380 -6.91 17.35 -15.21
C LEU A 380 -7.77 18.60 -15.04
N ASP A 381 -8.87 18.74 -15.78
CA ASP A 381 -9.77 19.90 -15.69
C ASP A 381 -10.43 20.00 -14.31
N VAL A 382 -10.91 18.88 -13.76
CA VAL A 382 -11.48 18.84 -12.40
C VAL A 382 -10.45 19.28 -11.36
N VAL A 383 -9.24 18.70 -11.39
CA VAL A 383 -8.18 19.04 -10.43
C VAL A 383 -7.71 20.49 -10.61
N ALA A 384 -7.48 20.94 -11.85
CA ALA A 384 -7.05 22.30 -12.14
C ALA A 384 -8.09 23.34 -11.71
N THR A 385 -9.37 23.06 -11.94
CA THR A 385 -10.47 23.93 -11.53
C THR A 385 -10.56 24.02 -10.00
N LEU A 386 -10.44 22.91 -9.27
CA LEU A 386 -10.42 22.93 -7.79
C LEU A 386 -9.24 23.74 -7.23
N LEU A 387 -8.06 23.64 -7.86
CA LEU A 387 -6.86 24.34 -7.41
C LEU A 387 -6.81 25.83 -7.78
N SER A 388 -7.65 26.29 -8.73
CA SER A 388 -7.65 27.67 -9.24
C SER A 388 -8.90 28.48 -8.91
N SER A 389 -10.07 27.84 -8.79
CA SER A 389 -11.37 28.53 -8.69
C SER A 389 -11.66 29.15 -7.33
N SER A 390 -11.15 28.57 -6.23
CA SER A 390 -11.49 28.99 -4.87
C SER A 390 -10.32 28.82 -3.91
N SER A 391 -10.07 29.86 -3.09
CA SER A 391 -9.08 29.79 -2.01
C SER A 391 -9.45 28.73 -0.97
N TYR A 392 -10.74 28.44 -0.80
CA TYR A 392 -11.22 27.38 0.08
C TYR A 392 -10.72 26.01 -0.40
N TYR A 393 -11.08 25.57 -1.62
CA TYR A 393 -10.63 24.28 -2.16
C TYR A 393 -9.10 24.19 -2.24
N LYS A 394 -8.42 25.28 -2.65
CA LYS A 394 -6.95 25.36 -2.67
C LYS A 394 -6.31 25.14 -1.28
N SER A 395 -7.00 25.50 -0.20
CA SER A 395 -6.48 25.38 1.17
C SER A 395 -6.79 24.01 1.79
N THR A 396 -7.89 23.38 1.40
CA THR A 396 -8.32 22.07 1.92
C THR A 396 -7.60 20.90 1.25
N ILE A 397 -7.23 21.05 -0.02
CA ILE A 397 -6.52 20.03 -0.81
C ILE A 397 -5.04 19.99 -0.41
N LEU A 398 -4.63 18.86 0.16
CA LEU A 398 -3.26 18.53 0.51
C LEU A 398 -2.42 18.15 -0.72
N GLY A 399 -3.02 17.43 -1.66
CA GLY A 399 -2.27 16.75 -2.69
C GLY A 399 -3.11 15.93 -3.67
N VAL A 400 -2.41 15.19 -4.52
CA VAL A 400 -2.98 14.25 -5.49
C VAL A 400 -2.29 12.89 -5.42
N VAL A 401 -3.02 11.83 -5.71
CA VAL A 401 -2.50 10.49 -5.97
C VAL A 401 -2.67 10.17 -7.44
N VAL A 402 -1.60 9.75 -8.11
CA VAL A 402 -1.61 9.34 -9.52
C VAL A 402 -1.03 7.94 -9.62
N ASP A 403 -1.83 6.98 -10.05
CA ASP A 403 -1.36 5.61 -10.26
C ASP A 403 -0.50 5.55 -11.51
N SER A 404 0.72 5.03 -11.38
CA SER A 404 1.70 4.99 -12.46
C SER A 404 2.66 3.82 -12.30
N GLY A 405 3.10 3.21 -13.39
CA GLY A 405 4.20 2.25 -13.32
C GLY A 405 3.83 0.77 -13.17
N ASP A 406 2.54 0.41 -13.25
CA ASP A 406 2.08 -0.99 -13.23
C ASP A 406 2.64 -1.87 -14.36
N ASP A 407 2.88 -1.26 -15.53
CA ASP A 407 3.40 -1.90 -16.75
C ASP A 407 4.81 -1.40 -17.09
N TYR A 408 5.46 -0.72 -16.14
CA TYR A 408 6.76 -0.11 -16.31
C TYR A 408 7.89 -1.06 -15.88
N VAL A 409 8.29 -1.97 -16.78
CA VAL A 409 9.43 -2.88 -16.56
C VAL A 409 10.54 -2.57 -17.56
N PRO A 410 11.55 -1.74 -17.22
CA PRO A 410 12.72 -1.64 -18.07
C PRO A 410 13.47 -2.97 -18.08
N THR A 411 13.92 -3.37 -19.27
CA THR A 411 14.58 -4.66 -19.56
C THR A 411 15.91 -4.87 -18.83
N SER A 412 16.56 -3.79 -18.41
CA SER A 412 17.74 -3.80 -17.57
C SER A 412 17.71 -2.58 -16.66
N TYR A 413 18.06 -2.79 -15.40
CA TYR A 413 18.22 -1.73 -14.41
C TYR A 413 19.65 -1.76 -13.88
N LYS A 414 20.27 -0.58 -13.82
CA LYS A 414 21.52 -0.31 -13.11
C LYS A 414 21.35 1.01 -12.41
N SER A 415 21.63 1.09 -11.13
CA SER A 415 21.49 2.34 -10.38
C SER A 415 22.75 2.68 -9.66
N ASP A 416 23.77 3.06 -10.40
CA ASP A 416 24.90 3.73 -9.77
C ASP A 416 24.51 5.21 -9.58
N LEU A 417 24.10 5.54 -8.35
CA LEU A 417 23.99 6.91 -7.88
C LEU A 417 25.38 7.55 -8.00
N THR A 418 25.54 8.59 -8.80
CA THR A 418 26.87 9.18 -9.05
C THR A 418 27.45 9.93 -7.85
N GLN A 419 26.71 10.08 -6.74
CA GLN A 419 27.20 10.59 -5.47
C GLN A 419 26.43 10.01 -4.28
N THR A 420 26.87 8.89 -3.74
CA THR A 420 26.79 8.63 -2.30
C THR A 420 28.21 8.38 -1.81
N GLY A 421 28.65 9.10 -0.78
CA GLY A 421 29.97 8.95 -0.16
C GLY A 421 30.15 7.65 0.61
N PHE A 422 29.59 6.54 0.12
CA PHE A 422 29.85 5.20 0.62
C PHE A 422 30.95 4.58 -0.22
N ALA A 423 32.20 4.88 0.17
CA ALA A 423 33.22 3.86 0.04
C ALA A 423 32.76 2.69 0.93
N ALA A 424 32.49 1.54 0.33
CA ALA A 424 32.44 0.30 1.09
C ALA A 424 33.72 0.28 1.95
N ALA A 425 33.58 0.27 3.27
CA ALA A 425 34.73 0.06 4.14
C ALA A 425 35.30 -1.32 3.78
N SER A 426 36.42 -1.31 3.05
CA SER A 426 37.31 -2.45 2.90
C SER A 426 37.96 -2.67 4.25
N ASP A 427 37.25 -3.35 5.15
CA ASP A 427 37.81 -3.80 6.41
C ASP A 427 38.50 -5.13 6.15
N ASP A 428 39.80 -5.05 5.83
CA ASP A 428 40.67 -6.16 5.44
C ASP A 428 41.01 -7.12 6.61
N ASN A 429 40.34 -7.06 7.76
CA ASN A 429 40.65 -7.91 8.91
C ASN A 429 39.42 -8.29 9.75
N ALA A 430 38.62 -9.25 9.28
CA ALA A 430 37.72 -10.00 10.15
C ALA A 430 37.77 -11.49 9.80
N ASN A 431 38.13 -12.30 10.79
CA ASN A 431 38.27 -13.75 10.68
C ASN A 431 37.02 -14.41 10.08
N HIS A 432 37.28 -15.32 9.13
CA HIS A 432 36.33 -16.01 8.29
C HIS A 432 35.33 -16.88 9.07
N ASP A 433 34.05 -16.53 8.96
CA ASP A 433 32.93 -17.41 9.23
C ASP A 433 32.15 -17.62 7.92
N GLU A 434 32.29 -18.79 7.29
CA GLU A 434 31.79 -19.09 5.94
C GLU A 434 30.27 -18.89 5.82
N GLY A 435 29.52 -19.11 6.91
CA GLY A 435 28.07 -18.89 6.95
C GLY A 435 27.67 -17.42 6.89
N PHE A 436 28.51 -16.51 7.40
CA PHE A 436 28.25 -15.06 7.35
C PHE A 436 28.57 -14.47 5.96
N GLU A 437 29.56 -15.03 5.26
CA GLU A 437 29.88 -14.69 3.87
C GLU A 437 28.88 -15.27 2.87
N GLU A 438 28.33 -16.46 3.12
CA GLU A 438 27.25 -17.02 2.29
C GLU A 438 25.95 -16.22 2.44
N MET A 439 25.64 -15.79 3.67
CA MET A 439 24.52 -14.91 3.98
C MET A 439 24.74 -13.50 3.38
N LYS A 440 25.94 -12.93 3.52
CA LYS A 440 26.33 -11.70 2.80
C LYS A 440 26.22 -11.88 1.30
N ARG A 441 26.69 -12.96 0.68
CA ARG A 441 26.60 -13.20 -0.78
C ARG A 441 25.17 -13.39 -1.27
N TYR A 442 24.31 -14.01 -0.47
CA TYR A 442 22.86 -14.07 -0.73
C TYR A 442 22.21 -12.67 -0.69
N PHE A 443 22.68 -11.78 0.20
CA PHE A 443 22.09 -10.45 0.42
C PHE A 443 22.81 -9.28 -0.29
N THR A 444 24.07 -9.42 -0.73
CA THR A 444 24.84 -8.42 -1.52
C THR A 444 24.56 -8.52 -3.01
N ARG A 445 23.91 -9.60 -3.46
CA ARG A 445 23.43 -9.72 -4.84
C ARG A 445 22.40 -8.63 -5.21
N ASN A 446 21.98 -7.79 -4.26
CA ASN A 446 21.00 -6.72 -4.44
C ASN A 446 21.51 -5.31 -4.10
N SER A 447 22.81 -5.13 -3.82
CA SER A 447 23.35 -3.76 -3.87
C SER A 447 23.08 -3.19 -5.27
N LEU A 448 22.77 -1.89 -5.35
CA LEU A 448 22.40 -1.18 -6.59
C LEU A 448 23.35 -1.37 -7.80
N GLY A 449 24.52 -2.02 -7.60
CA GLY A 449 25.49 -2.42 -8.62
C GLY A 449 25.37 -3.87 -9.16
N SER A 450 24.37 -4.67 -8.75
CA SER A 450 24.18 -6.01 -9.34
C SER A 450 23.41 -5.96 -10.66
N THR A 451 23.94 -6.64 -11.67
CA THR A 451 23.35 -6.76 -13.01
C THR A 451 22.30 -7.86 -13.05
N ASP A 452 21.03 -7.52 -12.86
CA ASP A 452 19.91 -8.42 -13.18
C ASP A 452 19.41 -8.12 -14.61
N THR A 453 19.75 -8.99 -15.57
CA THR A 453 19.30 -8.92 -16.96
C THR A 453 18.04 -9.78 -17.15
N VAL A 454 16.92 -9.15 -17.52
CA VAL A 454 15.67 -9.85 -17.89
C VAL A 454 15.57 -9.90 -19.42
N SER A 455 15.23 -11.06 -20.00
CA SER A 455 15.05 -11.23 -21.45
C SER A 455 13.79 -10.52 -21.95
N TYR A 456 13.92 -9.77 -23.06
CA TYR A 456 12.88 -8.94 -23.68
C TYR A 456 11.96 -9.73 -24.61
N ASP A 457 10.67 -9.37 -24.64
CA ASP A 457 9.73 -9.72 -25.70
C ASP A 457 9.54 -8.49 -26.61
N GLU A 458 9.94 -8.60 -27.88
CA GLU A 458 9.94 -7.52 -28.89
C GLU A 458 8.55 -6.98 -29.26
N SER A 459 7.49 -7.54 -28.69
CA SER A 459 6.10 -7.16 -28.96
C SER A 459 5.54 -6.01 -28.09
N MET A 460 6.29 -5.46 -27.13
CA MET A 460 5.83 -4.37 -26.26
C MET A 460 5.70 -3.04 -27.03
N GLN A 461 4.47 -2.68 -27.41
CA GLN A 461 4.11 -1.46 -28.15
C GLN A 461 4.07 -0.20 -27.25
N GLU A 462 4.08 1.00 -27.86
CA GLU A 462 3.99 2.32 -27.21
C GLU A 462 2.83 2.45 -26.19
N SER A 463 1.74 1.70 -26.39
CA SER A 463 0.61 1.61 -25.45
C SER A 463 0.98 1.12 -24.05
N SER A 464 2.12 0.42 -23.90
CA SER A 464 2.57 -0.14 -22.62
C SER A 464 3.02 0.92 -21.61
N PHE A 465 3.29 2.16 -22.06
CA PHE A 465 3.79 3.25 -21.21
C PHE A 465 2.83 4.43 -21.05
N GLU A 466 1.61 4.31 -21.59
CA GLU A 466 0.63 5.40 -21.63
C GLU A 466 0.41 6.04 -20.25
N TYR A 467 0.07 5.23 -19.23
CA TYR A 467 -0.17 5.72 -17.87
C TYR A 467 1.04 6.44 -17.27
N PHE A 468 2.25 5.98 -17.56
CA PHE A 468 3.49 6.59 -17.08
C PHE A 468 3.74 7.94 -17.75
N ILE A 469 3.61 8.01 -19.07
CA ILE A 469 3.78 9.23 -19.86
C ILE A 469 2.76 10.28 -19.41
N ASN A 470 1.50 9.88 -19.29
CA ASN A 470 0.41 10.74 -18.84
C ASN A 470 0.61 11.20 -17.40
N ALA A 471 1.06 10.34 -16.47
CA ALA A 471 1.41 10.74 -15.11
C ALA A 471 2.51 11.81 -15.10
N ASN A 472 3.60 11.62 -15.85
CA ASN A 472 4.66 12.63 -15.94
C ASN A 472 4.18 13.96 -16.52
N LYS A 473 3.33 13.92 -17.56
CA LYS A 473 2.70 15.10 -18.14
C LYS A 473 1.79 15.80 -17.12
N PHE A 474 0.98 15.04 -16.38
CA PHE A 474 0.07 15.54 -15.33
C PHE A 474 0.83 16.28 -14.23
N ILE A 475 1.89 15.67 -13.68
CA ILE A 475 2.77 16.30 -12.66
C ILE A 475 3.32 17.64 -13.18
N SER A 476 3.78 17.65 -14.44
CA SER A 476 4.33 18.86 -15.07
C SER A 476 3.27 19.98 -15.22
N GLN A 477 2.00 19.63 -15.43
CA GLN A 477 0.90 20.60 -15.47
C GLN A 477 0.55 21.12 -14.07
N LEU A 478 0.53 20.25 -13.05
CA LEU A 478 0.27 20.66 -11.67
C LEU A 478 1.31 21.65 -11.15
N ASP A 479 2.59 21.42 -11.42
CA ASP A 479 3.66 22.34 -11.04
C ASP A 479 3.52 23.72 -11.72
N LYS A 480 3.13 23.75 -13.00
CA LYS A 480 2.84 25.00 -13.72
C LYS A 480 1.66 25.75 -13.10
N LEU A 481 0.56 25.05 -12.83
CA LEU A 481 -0.63 25.63 -12.18
C LEU A 481 -0.26 26.22 -10.82
N LYS A 482 0.53 25.50 -10.03
CA LYS A 482 0.96 25.97 -8.72
C LYS A 482 1.91 27.17 -8.82
N SER A 483 2.80 27.17 -9.80
CA SER A 483 3.74 28.27 -10.05
C SER A 483 3.02 29.54 -10.52
N GLN A 484 2.02 29.44 -11.39
CA GLN A 484 1.21 30.59 -11.83
C GLN A 484 0.42 31.21 -10.68
N ASN A 485 -0.14 30.37 -9.81
CA ASN A 485 -0.92 30.78 -8.63
C ASN A 485 -0.07 31.28 -7.44
N SER A 486 1.24 31.39 -7.61
CA SER A 486 2.17 31.96 -6.62
C SER A 486 2.51 33.43 -6.93
N TYR A 487 2.18 33.91 -8.13
CA TYR A 487 2.43 35.29 -8.58
C TYR A 487 1.15 36.15 -8.67
N SER A 488 -0.02 35.56 -8.41
CA SER A 488 -1.31 36.24 -8.24
C SER A 488 -1.65 36.41 -6.76
#